data_AF-A0A7J4TZC9-F1
#
_entry.id   AF-A0A7J4TZC9-F1
#
_cell.length_a   1.000
_cell.length_b   1.000
_cell.length_c   1.000
_cell.angle_alpha   90.00
_cell.angle_beta   90.00
_cell.angle_gamma   90.00
#
_symmetry.space_group_name_H-M   'P 1'
#
loop_
_entity.id
_entity.type
_entity.pdbx_description
1 polymer ?
#
loop_
_entity_poly.entity_id
_entity_poly.type
_entity_poly.pdbx_seq_one_letter_code
_entity_poly.pdbx_strand_id
1 'polypeptide(L)'
;DTHTWTMEKVDGSYADPSMRVVLIPTDAPTEETMHSLEGGVEALIEGDACTVVEDGESMTPVDGGSCFEWHVGSGDISTFTINTAGISGLAAYTAHSPYEF
;
A
#
# COMPACT_ATOMS: atom_id res chain seq x y z
N ASP A 1 3.23 15.62 -6.10
CA ASP A 1 2.99 14.49 -7.01
C ASP A 1 2.16 13.44 -6.28
N THR A 2 1.44 12.61 -7.04
CA THR A 2 0.63 11.53 -6.48
C THR A 2 0.75 10.29 -7.35
N HIS A 3 0.56 9.13 -6.73
CA HIS A 3 0.40 7.86 -7.40
C HIS A 3 -0.94 7.26 -6.97
N THR A 4 -1.71 6.69 -7.90
CA THR A 4 -2.98 6.04 -7.56
C THR A 4 -2.81 4.54 -7.77
N TRP A 5 -3.06 3.77 -6.72
CA TRP A 5 -3.20 2.33 -6.78
C TRP A 5 -4.68 1.98 -6.95
N THR A 6 -4.98 1.00 -7.80
CA THR A 6 -6.34 0.49 -8.01
C THR A 6 -6.44 -0.98 -7.65
N MET A 7 -7.57 -1.38 -7.08
CA MET A 7 -7.93 -2.80 -6.87
C MET A 7 -9.27 -3.07 -7.56
N GLU A 8 -9.32 -4.08 -8.41
CA GLU A 8 -10.49 -4.46 -9.20
C GLU A 8 -11.06 -5.80 -8.75
N LYS A 9 -12.40 -5.91 -8.74
CA LYS A 9 -13.07 -7.20 -8.52
C LYS A 9 -12.71 -8.20 -9.61
N VAL A 10 -12.51 -9.45 -9.22
CA VAL A 10 -12.44 -10.58 -10.14
C VAL A 10 -13.76 -11.32 -10.11
N ASP A 11 -14.39 -11.53 -11.27
CA ASP A 11 -15.71 -12.18 -11.39
C ASP A 11 -16.80 -11.58 -10.49
N GLY A 12 -16.75 -10.25 -10.30
CA GLY A 12 -17.75 -9.49 -9.55
C GLY A 12 -17.57 -9.54 -8.03
N SER A 13 -16.44 -10.03 -7.51
CA SER A 13 -16.11 -9.98 -6.07
C SER A 13 -14.65 -9.60 -5.82
N TYR A 14 -14.39 -8.93 -4.70
CA TYR A 14 -13.04 -8.82 -4.13
C TYR A 14 -12.71 -10.14 -3.41
N ALA A 15 -11.45 -10.58 -3.42
CA ALA A 15 -11.07 -11.79 -2.69
C ALA A 15 -11.08 -11.51 -1.18
N ASP A 16 -10.56 -10.34 -0.79
CA ASP A 16 -10.59 -9.84 0.58
C ASP A 16 -11.24 -8.44 0.68
N PRO A 17 -11.96 -8.13 1.79
CA PRO A 17 -12.57 -6.81 1.99
C PRO A 17 -11.53 -5.72 2.33
N SER A 18 -10.30 -6.12 2.67
CA SER A 18 -9.24 -5.19 3.04
C SER A 18 -7.85 -5.77 2.76
N MET A 19 -6.86 -4.90 2.53
CA MET A 19 -5.46 -5.27 2.35
C MET A 19 -4.58 -4.39 3.24
N ARG A 20 -3.69 -4.99 4.03
CA ARG A 20 -2.61 -4.21 4.69
C ARG A 20 -1.45 -4.02 3.74
N VAL A 21 -0.97 -2.79 3.67
CA VAL A 21 0.11 -2.35 2.80
C VAL A 21 1.10 -1.50 3.59
N VAL A 22 2.37 -1.87 3.53
CA VAL A 22 3.48 -1.05 4.03
C VAL A 22 4.08 -0.28 2.87
N LEU A 23 4.13 1.04 3.02
CA LEU A 23 4.71 1.96 2.05
C LEU A 23 5.95 2.63 2.65
N ILE A 24 7.11 2.47 2.01
CA ILE A 24 8.39 3.00 2.48
C ILE A 24 8.99 3.92 1.40
N PRO A 25 9.11 5.24 1.69
CA PRO A 25 9.84 6.15 0.81
C PRO A 25 11.31 5.74 0.66
N THR A 26 11.86 5.89 -0.55
CA THR A 26 13.26 5.58 -0.83
C THR A 26 13.82 6.49 -1.91
N ASP A 27 15.11 6.78 -1.86
CA ASP A 27 15.82 7.47 -2.94
C ASP A 27 16.37 6.54 -4.02
N ALA A 28 16.29 5.22 -3.79
CA ALA A 28 16.77 4.19 -4.70
C ALA A 28 15.71 3.09 -4.83
N PRO A 29 14.72 3.21 -5.73
CA PRO A 29 13.72 2.18 -5.98
C PRO A 29 14.31 1.02 -6.83
N THR A 30 15.37 0.39 -6.31
CA THR A 30 16.04 -0.77 -6.92
C THR A 30 15.63 -2.05 -6.22
N GLU A 31 15.78 -3.19 -6.90
CA GLU A 31 15.54 -4.51 -6.31
C GLU A 31 16.37 -4.74 -5.04
N GLU A 32 17.66 -4.41 -5.07
CA GLU A 32 18.55 -4.51 -3.90
C GLU A 32 18.02 -3.71 -2.70
N THR A 33 17.53 -2.49 -2.94
CA THR A 33 16.96 -1.66 -1.88
C THR A 33 15.67 -2.25 -1.35
N MET A 34 14.80 -2.76 -2.23
CA MET A 34 13.55 -3.42 -1.83
C MET A 34 13.83 -4.64 -0.93
N HIS A 35 14.80 -5.49 -1.28
CA HIS A 35 15.21 -6.61 -0.42
C HIS A 35 15.80 -6.14 0.91
N SER A 36 16.60 -5.07 0.91
CA SER A 36 17.21 -4.55 2.14
C SER A 36 16.18 -4.02 3.15
N LEU A 37 15.03 -3.57 2.67
CA LEU A 37 13.95 -2.99 3.49
C LEU A 37 13.02 -4.06 4.10
N GLU A 38 12.99 -5.29 3.57
CA GLU A 38 12.08 -6.36 4.01
C GLU A 38 12.16 -6.65 5.51
N GLY A 39 13.35 -6.58 6.10
CA GLY A 39 13.56 -6.94 7.52
C GLY A 39 12.79 -6.08 8.52
N GLY A 40 12.34 -4.88 8.14
CA GLY A 40 11.50 -4.01 8.99
C GLY A 40 10.00 -4.10 8.69
N VAL A 41 9.61 -4.74 7.59
CA VAL A 41 8.23 -4.72 7.07
C VAL A 41 7.30 -5.55 7.96
N GLU A 42 7.75 -6.72 8.43
CA GLU A 42 6.94 -7.60 9.29
C GLU A 42 6.43 -6.86 10.54
N ALA A 43 7.33 -6.13 11.22
CA ALA A 43 6.97 -5.36 12.40
C ALA A 43 5.98 -4.22 12.10
N LEU A 44 6.05 -3.63 10.90
CA LEU A 44 5.12 -2.57 10.48
C LEU A 44 3.74 -3.15 10.11
N ILE A 45 3.71 -4.28 9.39
CA ILE A 45 2.47 -4.83 8.84
C ILE A 45 1.64 -5.61 9.86
N GLU A 46 2.31 -6.30 10.79
CA GLU A 46 1.68 -7.04 11.89
C GLU A 46 1.43 -6.16 13.12
N GLY A 47 2.01 -4.96 13.16
CA GLY A 47 1.81 -4.00 14.24
C GLY A 47 0.36 -3.54 14.37
N ASP A 48 0.03 -3.04 15.56
CA ASP A 48 -1.30 -2.50 15.87
C ASP A 48 -1.57 -1.15 15.18
N ALA A 49 -0.51 -0.44 14.78
CA ALA A 49 -0.58 0.89 14.18
C ALA A 49 -0.62 0.80 12.65
N CYS A 50 -1.80 0.47 12.11
CA CYS A 50 -2.07 0.50 10.67
C CYS A 50 -3.23 1.45 10.40
N THR A 51 -2.99 2.48 9.58
CA THR A 51 -4.00 3.53 9.33
C THR A 51 -5.02 3.03 8.32
N VAL A 52 -6.29 3.00 8.69
CA VAL A 52 -7.37 2.66 7.75
C VAL A 52 -7.46 3.74 6.67
N VAL A 53 -7.58 3.31 5.42
CA VAL A 53 -7.80 4.16 4.25
C VAL A 53 -8.96 3.59 3.46
N GLU A 54 -10.02 4.36 3.30
CA GLU A 54 -11.21 3.96 2.56
C GLU A 54 -11.03 4.19 1.04
N ASP A 55 -11.86 3.53 0.23
CA ASP A 55 -11.92 3.76 -1.21
C ASP A 55 -12.11 5.26 -1.55
N GLY A 56 -11.22 5.77 -2.39
CA GLY A 56 -11.18 7.16 -2.84
C GLY A 56 -10.35 8.08 -1.94
N GLU A 57 -9.86 7.59 -0.80
CA GLU A 57 -9.05 8.39 0.11
C GLU A 57 -7.57 8.46 -0.28
N SER A 58 -6.86 9.33 0.43
CA SER A 58 -5.44 9.60 0.23
C SER A 58 -4.61 9.31 1.47
N MET A 59 -3.36 8.90 1.26
CA MET A 59 -2.39 8.63 2.32
C MET A 59 -1.04 9.28 2.02
N THR A 60 -0.24 9.50 3.06
CA THR A 60 1.14 10.00 2.91
C THR A 60 2.06 9.12 3.75
N PRO A 61 2.94 8.32 3.14
CA PRO A 61 3.94 7.54 3.87
C PRO A 61 5.00 8.46 4.48
N VAL A 62 5.55 8.06 5.63
CA VAL A 62 6.65 8.78 6.29
C VAL A 62 7.98 8.03 6.18
N ASP A 63 9.08 8.72 6.47
CA ASP A 63 10.41 8.12 6.56
C ASP A 63 10.42 6.92 7.51
N GLY A 64 11.04 5.82 7.08
CA GLY A 64 11.04 4.55 7.83
C GLY A 64 9.81 3.67 7.61
N GLY A 65 8.78 4.17 6.92
CA GLY A 65 7.64 3.39 6.48
C GLY A 65 6.33 3.70 7.22
N SER A 66 5.22 3.31 6.62
CA SER A 66 3.88 3.43 7.19
C SER A 66 3.02 2.24 6.79
N CYS A 67 2.24 1.71 7.73
CA CYS A 67 1.22 0.70 7.46
C CYS A 67 -0.12 1.37 7.20
N PHE A 68 -0.77 0.95 6.12
CA PHE A 68 -2.13 1.33 5.76
C PHE A 68 -3.00 0.09 5.59
N GLU A 69 -4.21 0.11 6.12
CA GLU A 69 -5.21 -0.93 5.88
C GLU A 69 -6.24 -0.37 4.90
N TRP A 70 -6.15 -0.82 3.66
CA TRP A 70 -7.00 -0.36 2.57
C TRP A 70 -8.30 -1.12 2.58
N HIS A 71 -9.43 -0.42 2.66
CA HIS A 71 -10.77 -1.02 2.64
C HIS A 71 -11.39 -0.83 1.26
N VAL A 72 -11.82 -1.92 0.64
CA VAL A 72 -12.41 -1.86 -0.71
C VAL A 72 -13.82 -1.28 -0.66
N GLY A 73 -14.17 -0.51 -1.68
CA GLY A 73 -15.49 0.08 -1.83
C GLY A 73 -16.52 -0.91 -2.38
N SER A 74 -17.75 -0.44 -2.56
CA SER A 74 -18.83 -1.22 -3.18
C SER A 74 -18.74 -1.28 -4.71
N GLY A 75 -17.98 -0.36 -5.31
CA GLY A 75 -17.77 -0.27 -6.76
C GLY A 75 -16.96 -1.44 -7.31
N ASP A 76 -16.79 -1.48 -8.64
CA ASP A 76 -15.99 -2.53 -9.29
C ASP A 76 -14.49 -2.28 -9.20
N ILE A 77 -14.11 -1.01 -8.99
CA ILE A 77 -12.74 -0.55 -8.80
C ILE A 77 -12.70 0.30 -7.54
N SER A 78 -11.75 0.00 -6.66
CA SER A 78 -11.39 0.81 -5.50
C SER A 78 -10.09 1.54 -5.79
N THR A 79 -9.95 2.76 -5.30
CA THR A 79 -8.82 3.65 -5.59
C THR A 79 -8.17 4.18 -4.32
N PHE A 80 -6.84 4.17 -4.30
CA PHE A 80 -6.05 4.58 -3.14
C PHE A 80 -4.98 5.56 -3.61
N THR A 81 -5.07 6.82 -3.17
CA THR A 81 -4.15 7.88 -3.62
C THR A 81 -2.97 8.03 -2.67
N ILE A 82 -1.78 7.73 -3.14
CA ILE A 82 -0.54 7.88 -2.39
C ILE A 82 0.07 9.24 -2.73
N ASN A 83 0.22 10.10 -1.73
CA ASN A 83 0.97 11.34 -1.86
C ASN A 83 2.46 11.02 -1.95
N THR A 84 3.05 11.32 -3.10
CA THR A 84 4.48 11.09 -3.40
C THR A 84 5.22 12.41 -3.56
N ALA A 85 4.65 13.53 -3.13
CA ALA A 85 5.32 14.81 -3.16
C ALA A 85 6.59 14.77 -2.29
N GLY A 86 7.74 15.06 -2.90
CA GLY A 86 9.02 15.16 -2.20
C GLY A 86 9.75 13.83 -1.97
N ILE A 87 9.24 12.70 -2.48
CA ILE A 87 9.95 11.41 -2.42
C ILE A 87 10.39 10.97 -3.82
N SER A 88 11.60 10.43 -3.94
CA SER A 88 12.19 10.04 -5.23
C SER A 88 11.76 8.64 -5.70
N GLY A 89 11.23 7.83 -4.79
CA GLY A 89 10.83 6.45 -4.99
C GLY A 89 10.01 5.91 -3.82
N LEU A 90 9.36 4.79 -4.04
CA LEU A 90 8.47 4.14 -3.09
C LEU A 90 8.63 2.62 -3.22
N ALA A 91 8.86 1.93 -2.10
CA ALA A 91 8.74 0.49 -2.00
C ALA A 91 7.41 0.14 -1.32
N ALA A 92 6.69 -0.85 -1.86
CA ALA A 92 5.38 -1.28 -1.38
C ALA A 92 5.40 -2.78 -1.07
N TYR A 93 4.89 -3.13 0.11
CA TYR A 93 4.81 -4.51 0.60
C TYR A 93 3.39 -4.79 1.05
N THR A 94 2.86 -5.94 0.69
CA THR A 94 1.45 -6.33 0.93
C THR A 94 1.39 -7.51 1.87
N ALA A 95 0.32 -7.63 2.65
CA ALA A 95 0.16 -8.72 3.62
C ALA A 95 0.04 -10.10 2.95
N HIS A 96 -0.40 -10.13 1.70
CA HIS A 96 -0.45 -11.31 0.85
C HIS A 96 -0.37 -10.91 -0.61
N SER A 97 -0.29 -11.90 -1.51
CA SER A 97 -0.27 -11.63 -2.94
C SER A 97 -1.53 -10.86 -3.33
N PRO A 98 -1.39 -9.74 -4.07
CA PRO A 98 -2.54 -8.98 -4.56
C PRO A 98 -3.13 -9.72 -5.76
N TYR A 99 -4.31 -10.30 -5.57
CA TYR A 99 -5.01 -11.07 -6.60
C TYR A 99 -6.06 -10.22 -7.34
N GLU A 100 -6.31 -9.00 -6.87
CA GLU A 100 -7.33 -8.06 -7.33
C GLU A 100 -6.80 -7.00 -8.31
N PHE A 101 -6.03 -7.43 -9.30
CA PHE A 101 -5.39 -6.58 -10.32
C PHE A 101 -5.80 -6.91 -11.75
#